data_AF-A0A6A3F8Y2-F1
#
_entry.id   AF-A0A6A3F8Y2-F1
#
_cell.length_a   1.000
_cell.length_b   1.000
_cell.length_c   1.000
_cell.angle_alpha   90.00
_cell.angle_beta   90.00
_cell.angle_gamma   90.00
#
_symmetry.space_group_name_H-M   'P 1'
#
loop_
_entity.id
_entity.type
_entity.pdbx_description
1 polymer ?
#
loop_
_entity_poly.entity_id
_entity_poly.type
_entity_poly.pdbx_seq_one_letter_code
_entity_poly.pdbx_strand_id
1 'polypeptide(L)'
;MHLINDLLEDLDKVLWYCSLDMASGFWVVTTTDRARAISAFITPFGLLEWNRMPFGLKNAPQIYQRMLDNALYGFTRISRLEGDPTLKQPDPDGANRIFAR
;
A
#
# COMPACT_ATOMS: atom_id res chain seq x y z
N MET A 1 5.09 -12.30 -2.50
CA MET A 1 3.73 -11.76 -2.62
C MET A 1 2.84 -12.75 -1.93
N HIS A 2 2.23 -12.34 -0.82
CA HIS A 2 1.33 -13.18 -0.04
C HIS A 2 0.00 -13.35 -0.79
N LEU A 3 -0.68 -14.46 -0.55
CA LEU A 3 -2.04 -14.62 -1.04
C LEU A 3 -2.95 -13.63 -0.30
N ILE A 4 -4.05 -13.25 -0.92
CA ILE A 4 -4.98 -12.31 -0.28
C ILE A 4 -5.55 -12.90 1.01
N ASN A 5 -5.74 -14.22 1.07
CA ASN A 5 -6.20 -14.90 2.27
C ASN A 5 -5.20 -14.75 3.42
N ASP A 6 -3.91 -14.97 3.16
CA ASP A 6 -2.84 -14.79 4.17
C ASP A 6 -2.80 -13.36 4.72
N LEU A 7 -3.15 -12.36 3.90
CA LEU A 7 -3.21 -10.95 4.32
C LEU A 7 -4.43 -10.64 5.19
N LEU A 8 -5.47 -11.48 5.15
CA LEU A 8 -6.75 -11.28 5.83
C LEU A 8 -6.88 -12.02 7.16
N GLU A 9 -6.00 -13.00 7.45
CA GLU A 9 -6.10 -13.91 8.61
C GLU A 9 -6.06 -13.24 9.99
N ASP A 10 -5.62 -11.99 10.08
CA ASP A 10 -5.52 -11.23 11.35
C ASP A 10 -6.39 -9.98 11.39
N LEU A 11 -7.19 -9.71 10.35
CA LEU A 11 -8.05 -8.52 10.34
C LEU A 11 -9.15 -8.65 11.41
N ASP A 12 -9.71 -9.85 11.62
CA ASP A 12 -10.78 -10.13 12.57
C ASP A 12 -10.50 -9.70 14.03
N LYS A 13 -9.23 -9.53 14.38
CA LYS A 13 -8.77 -9.13 15.72
C LYS A 13 -8.68 -7.61 15.93
N VAL A 14 -8.89 -6.81 14.88
CA VAL A 14 -8.71 -5.35 14.93
C VAL A 14 -10.05 -4.62 14.88
N LEU A 15 -10.25 -3.66 15.78
CA LEU A 15 -11.50 -2.89 15.91
C LEU A 15 -11.62 -1.75 14.88
N TRP A 16 -10.49 -1.18 14.44
CA TRP A 16 -10.43 -0.02 13.56
C TRP A 16 -9.49 -0.24 12.38
N TYR A 17 -9.94 0.11 11.18
CA TYR A 17 -9.15 0.01 9.96
C TYR A 17 -8.92 1.40 9.37
N CYS A 18 -7.73 1.61 8.81
CA CYS A 18 -7.41 2.79 8.04
C CYS A 18 -6.97 2.35 6.63
N SER A 19 -7.66 2.85 5.61
CA SER A 19 -7.23 2.68 4.22
C SER A 19 -6.44 3.91 3.81
N LEU A 20 -5.20 3.70 3.36
CA LEU A 20 -4.31 4.74 2.86
C LEU A 20 -4.09 4.51 1.36
N ASP A 21 -4.40 5.52 0.55
CA ASP A 21 -4.10 5.52 -0.88
C ASP A 21 -3.09 6.62 -1.23
N MET A 22 -2.24 6.34 -2.21
CA MET A 22 -1.19 7.24 -2.65
C MET A 22 -1.33 7.47 -4.16
N ALA A 23 -2.10 8.50 -4.52
CA ALA A 23 -2.48 8.82 -5.91
C ALA A 23 -1.28 8.98 -6.88
N SER A 24 -0.10 9.34 -6.38
CA SER A 24 1.14 9.47 -7.17
C SER A 24 2.24 8.49 -6.72
N GLY A 25 1.85 7.33 -6.19
CA GLY A 25 2.74 6.31 -5.61
C GLY A 25 3.93 5.95 -6.52
N PHE A 26 3.68 5.70 -7.80
CA PHE A 26 4.74 5.31 -8.72
C PHE A 26 5.78 6.41 -8.95
N TRP A 27 5.38 7.69 -8.90
CA TRP A 27 6.30 8.81 -9.13
C TRP A 27 7.30 9.04 -8.00
N VAL A 28 7.11 8.40 -6.84
CA VAL A 28 8.13 8.39 -5.78
C VAL A 28 9.29 7.46 -6.13
N VAL A 29 9.06 6.45 -6.96
CA VAL A 29 10.11 5.52 -7.37
C VAL A 29 11.00 6.17 -8.45
N THR A 30 12.29 6.28 -8.15
CA THR A 30 13.29 6.74 -9.11
C THR A 30 13.59 5.69 -10.17
N THR A 31 13.63 6.10 -11.44
CA THR A 31 13.93 5.19 -12.55
C THR A 31 15.44 5.06 -12.73
N THR A 32 15.94 3.83 -12.88
CA THR A 32 17.35 3.56 -13.19
C THR A 32 17.73 4.09 -14.57
N ASP A 33 18.99 4.43 -14.80
CA ASP A 33 19.44 5.02 -16.07
C ASP A 33 19.10 4.14 -17.28
N ARG A 34 19.23 2.82 -17.12
CA ARG A 34 18.81 1.85 -18.14
C ARG A 34 17.32 1.93 -18.45
N ALA A 35 16.48 1.98 -17.43
CA ALA A 35 15.02 2.05 -17.63
C ALA A 35 14.59 3.41 -18.17
N ARG A 36 15.34 4.48 -17.86
CA ARG A 36 15.11 5.83 -18.40
C ARG A 36 15.31 5.86 -19.91
N ALA A 37 16.42 5.32 -20.41
CA ALA A 37 16.69 5.22 -21.85
C ALA A 37 15.65 4.38 -22.61
N ILE A 38 15.17 3.29 -22.01
CA ILE A 38 14.17 2.39 -22.64
C ILE A 38 12.76 3.01 -22.63
N SER A 39 12.46 3.88 -21.66
CA SER A 39 11.15 4.54 -21.52
C SER A 39 11.08 5.90 -22.22
N ALA A 40 12.09 6.25 -23.03
CA ALA A 40 12.08 7.48 -23.80
C ALA A 40 10.89 7.52 -24.78
N PHE A 41 10.28 8.69 -24.93
CA PHE A 41 9.14 8.91 -25.81
C PHE A 41 9.34 10.15 -26.68
N ILE A 42 8.77 10.10 -27.88
CA ILE A 42 8.89 11.16 -28.88
C ILE A 42 7.73 12.14 -28.69
N THR A 43 8.06 13.41 -28.59
CA THR A 43 7.12 14.52 -28.65
C THR A 43 7.39 15.36 -29.91
N PRO A 44 6.44 16.19 -30.37
CA PRO A 44 6.69 17.15 -31.44
C PRO A 44 7.87 18.11 -31.17
N PHE A 45 8.30 18.23 -29.91
CA PHE A 45 9.38 19.09 -29.47
C PHE A 45 10.71 18.35 -29.24
N GLY A 46 10.76 17.03 -29.47
CA GLY A 46 11.95 16.21 -29.31
C GLY A 46 11.74 14.93 -28.49
N LEU A 47 12.84 14.23 -28.23
CA LEU A 47 12.87 13.01 -27.39
C LEU A 47 12.96 13.39 -25.92
N LEU A 48 12.02 12.89 -25.12
CA LEU A 48 12.00 13.08 -23.66
C LEU A 48 12.09 11.75 -22.95
N GLU A 49 12.64 11.76 -21.74
CA GLU A 49 12.83 10.57 -20.91
C GLU A 49 12.19 10.73 -19.53
N TRP A 50 11.79 9.62 -18.92
CA TRP A 50 11.17 9.62 -17.59
C TRP A 50 12.18 9.51 -16.45
N ASN A 51 12.26 10.54 -15.60
CA ASN A 51 13.09 10.53 -14.39
C ASN A 51 12.48 9.74 -13.21
N ARG A 52 11.18 9.48 -13.27
CA ARG A 52 10.39 8.73 -12.29
C ARG A 52 9.60 7.65 -13.00
N MET A 53 9.15 6.64 -12.26
CA MET A 53 8.48 5.50 -12.87
C MET A 53 7.21 5.93 -13.61
N PRO A 54 7.15 5.79 -14.94
CA PRO A 54 5.95 6.12 -15.70
C PRO A 54 4.85 5.08 -15.49
N PHE A 55 3.61 5.49 -15.72
CA PHE A 55 2.47 4.58 -15.77
C PHE A 55 2.57 3.65 -17.00
N GLY A 56 1.96 2.46 -16.89
CA GLY A 56 1.92 1.48 -17.99
C GLY A 56 3.07 0.48 -18.04
N LEU A 57 4.07 0.59 -17.15
CA LEU A 57 5.11 -0.44 -17.03
C LEU A 57 4.55 -1.69 -16.34
N LYS A 58 4.67 -2.86 -17.00
CA LYS A 58 4.20 -4.16 -16.46
C LYS A 58 4.71 -4.47 -15.05
N ASN A 59 5.94 -4.07 -14.74
CA ASN A 59 6.58 -4.38 -13.47
C ASN A 59 6.40 -3.27 -12.41
N ALA A 60 5.76 -2.13 -12.76
CA ALA A 60 5.60 -1.01 -11.83
C ALA A 60 4.85 -1.39 -10.54
N PRO A 61 3.72 -2.11 -10.58
CA PRO A 61 3.00 -2.51 -9.37
C PRO A 61 3.85 -3.37 -8.43
N GLN A 62 4.63 -4.30 -8.99
CA GLN A 62 5.46 -5.22 -8.20
C GLN A 62 6.64 -4.50 -7.54
N ILE A 63 7.26 -3.52 -8.22
CA ILE A 63 8.33 -2.71 -7.65
C ILE A 63 7.79 -1.81 -6.55
N TYR A 64 6.61 -1.20 -6.78
CA TYR A 64 5.95 -0.36 -5.79
C TYR A 64 5.54 -1.15 -4.53
N GLN A 65 4.98 -2.34 -4.70
CA GLN A 65 4.65 -3.23 -3.58
C GLN A 65 5.91 -3.56 -2.75
N ARG A 66 7.03 -3.90 -3.39
CA ARG A 66 8.30 -4.15 -2.68
C ARG A 66 8.81 -2.93 -1.93
N MET A 67 8.64 -1.72 -2.49
CA MET A 67 9.00 -0.48 -1.81
C MET A 67 8.17 -0.30 -0.54
N LEU A 68 6.85 -0.51 -0.62
CA LEU A 68 5.95 -0.43 0.54
C LEU A 68 6.27 -1.50 1.57
N ASP A 69 6.47 -2.75 1.16
CA ASP A 69 6.84 -3.86 2.04
C ASP A 69 8.12 -3.54 2.82
N ASN A 70 9.12 -2.92 2.17
CA ASN A 70 10.37 -2.49 2.80
C ASN A 70 10.18 -1.29 3.74
N ALA A 71 9.39 -0.29 3.34
CA ALA A 71 9.15 0.91 4.14
C ALA A 71 8.34 0.61 5.41
N LEU A 72 7.41 -0.34 5.31
CA LEU A 72 6.55 -0.77 6.40
C LEU A 72 7.09 -2.00 7.14
N TYR A 73 8.28 -2.47 6.76
CA TYR A 73 8.94 -3.59 7.41
C TYR A 73 9.20 -3.26 8.88
N GLY A 74 8.51 -3.98 9.78
CA GLY A 74 8.56 -3.77 11.22
C GLY A 74 7.34 -3.05 11.82
N PHE A 75 6.54 -2.35 11.00
CA PHE A 75 5.27 -1.75 11.42
C PHE A 75 4.06 -2.65 11.15
N THR A 76 4.16 -3.53 10.15
CA THR A 76 3.07 -4.43 9.73
C THR A 76 2.98 -5.72 10.52
N ARG A 77 3.95 -6.01 11.40
CA ARG A 77 3.77 -7.07 12.38
C ARG A 77 2.83 -6.54 13.44
N ILE A 78 1.54 -6.84 13.27
CA ILE A 78 0.58 -6.77 14.37
C ILE A 78 1.17 -7.69 15.44
N SER A 79 1.76 -7.10 16.49
CA SER A 79 2.21 -7.85 17.64
C SER A 79 1.01 -8.68 18.09
N ARG A 80 1.11 -10.01 17.99
CA ARG A 80 0.14 -10.91 18.60
C ARG A 80 0.06 -10.44 20.06
N LEU A 81 -1.05 -9.81 20.42
CA LEU A 81 -1.31 -9.43 21.80
C LEU A 81 -1.47 -10.76 22.54
N GLU A 82 -0.36 -11.35 22.98
CA GLU A 82 -0.38 -12.42 23.97
C GLU A 82 -0.87 -11.80 25.27
N GLY A 83 -2.19 -11.85 25.47
CA GLY A 83 -2.84 -11.60 26.74
C GLY A 83 -3.79 -10.40 26.81
N ASP A 84 -4.93 -10.44 26.11
CA ASP A 84 -6.11 -9.69 26.54
C ASP A 84 -7.28 -10.64 26.87
N PRO A 85 -7.68 -10.78 28.16
CA PRO A 85 -8.77 -11.63 28.59
C PRO A 85 -10.18 -11.04 28.35
N THR A 86 -10.35 -10.01 27.52
CA THR A 86 -11.65 -9.36 27.30
C THR A 86 -12.29 -9.63 25.93
N LEU A 87 -12.46 -10.91 25.61
CA LEU A 87 -13.55 -11.34 24.71
C LEU A 87 -14.91 -11.13 25.42
N LYS A 88 -15.36 -9.88 25.52
CA LYS A 88 -16.79 -9.59 25.65
C LYS A 88 -17.30 -9.16 24.28
N GLN A 89 -18.23 -9.94 23.74
CA GLN A 89 -18.97 -9.62 22.52
C GLN A 89 -19.48 -8.18 22.57
N PRO A 90 -19.28 -7.37 21.51
CA PRO A 90 -19.79 -6.00 21.51
C PRO A 90 -21.33 -6.02 21.36
N ASP A 91 -21.97 -5.24 22.23
CA ASP A 91 -23.41 -4.95 22.26
C ASP A 91 -23.88 -4.37 20.90
N PRO A 92 -24.95 -4.90 20.28
CA PRO A 92 -25.37 -4.53 18.92
C PRO A 92 -25.81 -3.07 18.71
N ASP A 93 -25.99 -2.25 19.75
CA ASP A 93 -26.60 -0.91 19.63
C ASP A 93 -25.63 0.30 19.71
N GLY A 94 -24.31 0.07 19.80
CA GLY A 94 -23.32 1.16 19.99
C GLY A 94 -22.86 1.89 18.72
N ALA A 95 -23.01 1.28 17.54
CA ALA A 95 -22.33 1.74 16.32
C ALA A 95 -22.90 3.03 15.69
N ASN A 96 -24.12 3.44 16.04
CA ASN A 96 -24.82 4.53 15.37
C ASN A 96 -24.66 5.93 16.01
N ARG A 97 -23.82 6.08 17.03
CA ARG A 97 -23.68 7.36 17.76
C ARG A 97 -22.40 8.15 17.47
N ILE A 98 -21.48 7.61 16.68
CA ILE A 98 -20.15 8.20 16.47
C ILE A 98 -20.04 9.08 15.21
N PHE A 99 -21.06 9.10 14.35
CA PHE A 99 -21.08 9.87 13.09
C PHE A 99 -21.95 11.13 13.12
N ALA A 100 -22.38 11.60 14.29
CA ALA A 100 -23.17 12.82 14.41
C ALA A 100 -22.56 13.81 15.42
N ARG A 101 -21.54 14.55 14.97
CA ARG A 101 -21.39 16.00 15.22
C ARG A 101 -20.28 16.59 14.37
#